data_AF-A0A944Z7A2-F1
#
_entry.id   AF-A0A944Z7A2-F1
#
_cell.length_a   1.000
_cell.length_b   1.000
_cell.length_c   1.000
_cell.angle_alpha   90.00
_cell.angle_beta   90.00
_cell.angle_gamma   90.00
#
_symmetry.space_group_name_H-M   'P 1'
#
loop_
_entity.id
_entity.type
_entity.pdbx_description
1 polymer ?
#
loop_
_entity_poly.entity_id
_entity_poly.type
_entity_poly.pdbx_seq_one_letter_code
_entity_poly.pdbx_strand_id
1 'polypeptide(L)' 'YTLVREGCRGAGLTEDEVLFFSAHIELDVEHAEGIKDSLLPFAKNAEEQRLMRFGAMDFLDARCVLWDGLERASNF' A
#
# COMPACT_ATOMS: atom_id res chain seq x y z
N TYR A 1 -6.93 -0.62 -0.25
CA TYR A 1 -7.49 -0.44 1.11
C TYR A 1 -8.90 -1.01 1.33
N THR A 2 -9.63 -1.41 0.29
CA THR A 2 -11.03 -1.89 0.37
C THR A 2 -11.25 -3.03 1.37
N LEU A 3 -10.44 -4.09 1.32
CA LEU A 3 -10.61 -5.25 2.21
C LEU A 3 -10.46 -4.89 3.70
N VAL A 4 -9.52 -3.99 4.02
CA VAL A 4 -9.29 -3.53 5.40
C VAL A 4 -10.48 -2.72 5.89
N ARG A 5 -10.98 -1.78 5.07
CA ARG A 5 -12.18 -0.98 5.39
C ARG A 5 -13.38 -1.89 5.68
N GLU A 6 -13.68 -2.84 4.79
CA GLU A 6 -14.82 -3.74 4.98
C GLU A 6 -14.66 -4.63 6.22
N GLY A 7 -13.45 -5.10 6.51
CA GLY A 7 -13.16 -5.83 7.74
C GLY A 7 -13.45 -4.99 8.99
N CYS A 8 -12.99 -3.73 9.03
CA CYS A 8 -13.26 -2.80 10.13
C CYS A 8 -14.75 -2.52 10.31
N ARG A 9 -15.48 -2.29 9.21
CA ARG A 9 -16.94 -2.10 9.24
C ARG A 9 -17.66 -3.35 9.75
N GLY A 10 -17.23 -4.53 9.32
CA GLY A 10 -17.72 -5.81 9.82
C GLY A 10 -17.48 -6.01 11.32
N ALA A 11 -16.43 -5.39 11.87
CA ALA A 11 -16.14 -5.36 13.30
C ALA A 11 -16.90 -4.27 14.08
N GLY A 12 -17.74 -3.47 13.40
CA GLY A 12 -18.62 -2.48 14.03
C GLY A 12 -18.12 -1.04 14.00
N LEU A 13 -17.01 -0.74 13.31
CA LEU A 13 -16.53 0.63 13.15
C LEU A 13 -17.42 1.42 12.18
N THR A 14 -17.63 2.70 12.50
CA THR A 14 -18.42 3.66 11.71
C THR A 14 -17.65 4.18 10.50
N GLU A 15 -18.36 4.82 9.55
CA GLU A 15 -17.74 5.43 8.36
C GLU A 15 -16.68 6.49 8.72
N ASP A 16 -16.94 7.30 9.75
CA ASP A 16 -16.01 8.35 10.20
C ASP A 16 -14.71 7.73 10.78
N GLU A 17 -14.83 6.60 11.48
CA GLU A 17 -13.67 5.88 12.05
C GLU A 17 -12.83 5.18 10.98
N VAL A 18 -13.43 4.83 9.84
CA VAL A 18 -12.73 4.23 8.70
C VAL A 18 -12.44 5.22 7.57
N LEU A 19 -12.66 6.52 7.79
CA LEU A 19 -12.53 7.58 6.79
C LEU A 19 -11.16 7.57 6.12
N PHE A 20 -10.10 7.28 6.88
CA PHE A 20 -8.75 7.14 6.35
C PHE A 20 -8.71 6.17 5.16
N PHE A 21 -9.32 4.98 5.30
CA PHE A 21 -9.32 3.98 4.24
C PHE A 21 -10.19 4.39 3.05
N SER A 22 -11.35 5.00 3.31
CA SER A 22 -12.25 5.48 2.26
C SER A 22 -11.58 6.55 1.39
N ALA A 23 -10.95 7.55 2.00
CA ALA A 23 -10.22 8.59 1.28
C ALA A 23 -9.08 8.01 0.43
N HIS A 24 -8.35 7.02 0.95
CA HIS A 24 -7.26 6.38 0.20
C HIS A 24 -7.75 5.50 -0.96
N ILE A 25 -8.97 4.95 -0.91
CA ILE A 25 -9.55 4.20 -2.04
C ILE A 25 -9.97 5.16 -3.15
N GLU A 26 -10.63 6.26 -2.80
CA GLU A 26 -11.10 7.24 -3.77
C GLU A 26 -9.93 7.93 -4.50
N LEU A 27 -8.86 8.23 -3.77
CA LEU A 27 -7.67 8.88 -4.30
C LEU A 27 -6.64 7.91 -4.90
N ASP A 28 -6.85 6.59 -4.80
CA ASP A 28 -5.80 5.58 -5.08
C ASP A 28 -5.32 5.65 -6.53
N VAL A 29 -6.24 5.85 -7.47
CA VAL A 29 -5.93 5.88 -8.92
C VAL A 29 -5.07 7.10 -9.26
N GLU A 30 -5.47 8.29 -8.80
CA GLU A 30 -4.73 9.53 -9.06
C GLU A 30 -3.37 9.52 -8.37
N HIS A 31 -3.29 9.04 -7.12
CA HIS A 31 -2.02 8.89 -6.42
C HIS A 31 -1.08 7.90 -7.12
N ALA A 32 -1.59 6.75 -7.57
CA ALA A 32 -0.79 5.76 -8.28
C ALA A 32 -0.24 6.33 -9.61
N GLU A 33 -1.07 7.08 -10.35
CA GLU A 33 -0.63 7.75 -11.57
C GLU A 33 0.42 8.82 -11.29
N GLY A 34 0.20 9.69 -10.29
CA GLY A 34 1.15 10.73 -9.92
C GLY A 34 2.50 10.18 -9.44
N ILE A 35 2.49 9.10 -8.65
CA ILE A 35 3.71 8.41 -8.22
C ILE A 35 4.43 7.81 -9.43
N LYS A 36 3.72 7.08 -10.29
CA LYS A 36 4.29 6.51 -11.52
C LYS A 36 4.96 7.60 -12.36
N ASP A 37 4.26 8.70 -12.62
CA ASP A 37 4.75 9.79 -13.45
C ASP A 37 5.98 10.48 -12.83
N SER A 38 6.02 10.61 -11.50
CA SER A 38 7.20 11.12 -10.79
C SER A 38 8.43 10.19 -10.87
N LEU A 39 8.19 8.89 -11.05
CA LEU A 39 9.24 7.87 -11.11
C LEU A 39 9.76 7.64 -12.54
N LEU A 40 8.97 7.89 -13.58
CA LEU A 40 9.35 7.71 -14.99
C LEU A 40 10.70 8.36 -15.37
N PRO A 41 11.05 9.58 -14.90
CA PRO A 41 12.35 10.19 -15.19
C PRO A 41 13.57 9.39 -14.70
N PHE A 42 13.37 8.44 -13.78
CA PHE A 42 14.40 7.61 -13.16
C PHE A 42 14.37 6.14 -13.64
N ALA A 43 13.63 5.83 -14.71
CA ALA A 43 13.48 4.47 -15.26
C ALA A 43 13.69 4.41 -16.79
N LYS A 44 14.63 5.20 -17.31
CA LYS A 44 14.81 5.41 -18.76
C LYS A 44 15.54 4.27 -19.46
N ASN A 45 16.31 3.48 -18.71
CA ASN A 45 17.08 2.37 -19.25
C ASN A 45 16.95 1.09 -18.40
N ALA A 46 17.49 -0.01 -18.92
CA ALA A 46 17.35 -1.33 -18.30
C ALA A 46 17.96 -1.42 -16.90
N GLU A 47 19.08 -0.74 -16.63
CA GLU A 47 19.72 -0.77 -15.31
C GLU A 47 18.91 0.03 -14.29
N GLU A 48 18.44 1.22 -14.68
CA GLU A 48 17.54 2.04 -13.86
C GLU A 48 16.24 1.30 -13.53
N GLN A 49 15.63 0.64 -14.51
CA GLN A 49 14.43 -0.19 -14.31
C GLN A 49 14.71 -1.38 -13.40
N ARG A 50 15.89 -2.00 -13.49
CA ARG A 50 16.32 -3.09 -12.61
C ARG A 50 16.44 -2.59 -11.17
N LEU A 51 17.05 -1.43 -10.95
CA LEU A 51 17.17 -0.81 -9.62
C LEU A 51 15.80 -0.43 -9.04
N MET A 52 14.93 0.16 -9.86
CA MET A 52 13.56 0.49 -9.45
C MET A 52 12.78 -0.75 -9.04
N ARG A 53 12.87 -1.84 -9.83
CA ARG A 53 12.26 -3.12 -9.48
C ARG A 53 12.83 -3.67 -8.17
N PHE A 54 14.15 -3.62 -7.98
CA PHE A 54 14.78 -4.09 -6.75
C PHE A 54 14.25 -3.34 -5.52
N GLY A 55 14.22 -2.01 -5.55
CA GLY A 55 13.67 -1.20 -4.45
C GLY A 55 12.18 -1.45 -4.21
N ALA A 56 11.39 -1.63 -5.28
CA ALA A 56 9.97 -1.97 -5.15
C ALA A 56 9.76 -3.34 -4.47
N MET A 57 10.58 -4.34 -4.79
CA MET A 57 10.52 -5.65 -4.14
C MET A 57 10.95 -5.58 -2.68
N ASP A 58 12.01 -4.84 -2.36
CA ASP A 58 12.48 -4.65 -0.98
C ASP A 58 11.40 -4.00 -0.09
N PHE A 59 10.66 -3.02 -0.64
CA PHE A 59 9.52 -2.42 0.04
C PHE A 59 8.37 -3.42 0.29
N LEU A 60 8.09 -4.30 -0.68
CA LEU A 60 7.08 -5.35 -0.52
C LEU A 60 7.49 -6.37 0.54
N ASP A 61 8.77 -6.77 0.56
CA ASP A 61 9.31 -7.69 1.57
C ASP A 61 9.21 -7.09 2.98
N ALA A 62 9.59 -5.81 3.14
CA ALA A 62 9.42 -5.10 4.41
C ALA A 62 7.95 -5.05 4.86
N ARG A 63 7.02 -4.91 3.91
CA ARG A 63 5.59 -4.91 4.21
C ARG A 63 5.10 -6.29 4.67
N CYS A 64 5.60 -7.38 4.09
CA CYS A 64 5.32 -8.74 4.59
C CYS A 64 5.81 -8.90 6.04
N VAL A 65 7.03 -8.48 6.35
CA VAL A 65 7.58 -8.56 7.72
C VAL A 65 6.70 -7.83 8.73
N LEU A 66 6.17 -6.65 8.38
CA LEU A 66 5.24 -5.90 9.22
C LEU A 66 3.97 -6.71 9.51
N TRP A 67 3.31 -7.22 8.47
CA TRP A 67 2.04 -7.95 8.62
C TRP A 67 2.21 -9.27 9.36
N ASP A 68 3.27 -10.04 9.07
CA ASP A 68 3.59 -11.26 9.81
C ASP A 68 3.88 -10.95 11.29
N GLY A 69 4.51 -9.80 11.56
CA GLY A 69 4.76 -9.33 12.91
C GLY A 69 3.47 -9.00 13.68
N LEU A 70 2.53 -8.32 13.02
CA LEU A 70 1.23 -8.01 13.58
C LEU A 70 0.42 -9.28 13.87
N GLU A 71 0.40 -10.23 12.93
CA GLU A 71 -0.27 -11.53 13.10
C GLU A 71 0.28 -12.28 14.33
N ARG A 72 1.61 -12.37 14.47
CA ARG A 72 2.23 -13.02 15.65
C ARG A 72 1.88 -12.31 16.96
N ALA A 73 1.67 -11.00 16.94
CA ALA A 73 1.41 -10.21 18.15
C ALA A 73 -0.08 -10.19 18.54
N SER A 74 -0.99 -10.38 17.59
CA SER A 74 -2.43 -10.24 17.80
C SER A 74 -3.09 -11.48 18.43
N ASN A 75 -2.38 -12.60 18.60
CA ASN A 75 -2.88 -13.85 19.18
C ASN A 75 -4.18 -14.39 18.52
N PHE A 76 -4.42 -14.01 17.25
CA PHE A 76 -5.45 -14.61 16.40
C PHE A 76 -4.87 -15.76 15.58
#